data_AF-A0A944C3M0-F1
#
_entry.id   AF-A0A944C3M0-F1
#
_cell.length_a   1.000
_cell.length_b   1.000
_cell.length_c   1.000
_cell.angle_alpha   90.00
_cell.angle_beta   90.00
_cell.angle_gamma   90.00
#
_symmetry.space_group_name_H-M   'P 1'
#
loop_
_entity.id
_entity.type
_entity.pdbx_description
1 polymer ?
#
loop_
_entity_poly.entity_id
_entity_poly.type
_entity_poly.pdbx_seq_one_letter_code
_entity_poly.pdbx_strand_id
1 'polypeptide(L)'
;MKQNDTANQPTRHAPMLTIAITGGIASGKSFVCQQLVAAGQEVFDCDREAKRIIREDESVRRELTALVGNGLYDSDGQLVKTVLAAWICRGGEC
;
A
#
# COMPACT_ATOMS: atom_id res chain seq x y z
N MET A 1 19.87 41.47 27.03
CA MET A 1 18.75 41.14 26.12
C MET A 1 18.77 39.63 25.95
N LYS A 2 17.85 38.91 26.62
CA LYS A 2 17.71 37.45 26.51
C LYS A 2 16.68 37.14 25.43
N GLN A 3 16.95 36.14 24.59
CA GLN A 3 16.01 35.13 24.02
C GLN A 3 16.80 34.38 22.92
N ASN A 4 17.31 33.18 23.17
CA ASN A 4 16.64 31.88 23.13
C ASN A 4 16.52 31.30 21.70
N ASP A 5 17.61 30.69 21.21
CA ASP A 5 17.52 29.61 20.23
C ASP A 5 17.48 28.28 20.98
N THR A 6 16.30 27.95 21.50
CA THR A 6 16.03 26.69 22.17
C THR A 6 15.60 25.64 21.14
N ALA A 7 16.44 24.61 21.00
CA ALA A 7 16.10 23.22 20.68
C ALA A 7 15.39 22.92 19.34
N ASN A 8 16.18 22.65 18.29
CA ASN A 8 15.79 21.63 17.30
C ASN A 8 16.29 20.26 17.80
N GLN A 9 15.60 19.73 18.80
CA GLN A 9 15.83 18.37 19.28
C GLN A 9 14.96 17.44 18.43
N PRO A 10 15.50 16.39 17.78
CA PRO A 10 14.67 15.43 17.06
C PRO A 10 13.68 14.82 18.05
N THR A 11 12.38 14.98 17.79
CA THR A 11 11.32 14.34 18.58
C THR A 11 11.43 12.84 18.39
N ARG A 12 12.22 12.19 19.24
CA ARG A 12 12.25 10.75 19.43
C ARG A 12 10.86 10.33 19.87
N HIS A 13 10.00 10.04 18.90
CA HIS A 13 8.74 9.36 19.16
C HIS A 13 9.07 8.08 19.90
N ALA A 14 8.40 7.85 21.04
CA ALA A 14 8.40 6.54 21.65
C ALA A 14 8.00 5.51 20.57
N PRO A 15 8.59 4.29 20.58
CA PRO A 15 8.29 3.31 19.54
C PRO A 15 6.78 3.05 19.50
N MET A 16 6.16 3.35 18.36
CA MET A 16 4.76 3.06 18.10
C MET A 16 4.57 1.55 18.04
N LEU A 17 3.67 1.00 18.87
CA LEU A 17 3.34 -0.42 18.82
C LEU A 17 2.57 -0.71 17.52
N THR A 18 3.20 -1.46 16.61
CA THR A 18 2.59 -1.85 15.33
C THR A 18 2.13 -3.30 15.40
N ILE A 19 0.86 -3.55 15.08
CA ILE A 19 0.25 -4.88 15.11
C ILE A 19 -0.22 -5.24 13.70
N ALA A 20 0.25 -6.38 13.19
CA ALA A 20 -0.17 -6.91 11.89
C ALA A 20 -1.34 -7.89 12.04
N ILE A 21 -2.45 -7.62 11.35
CA ILE A 21 -3.61 -8.51 11.30
C ILE A 21 -3.51 -9.38 10.05
N THR A 22 -3.33 -10.68 10.23
CA THR A 22 -3.14 -11.65 9.14
C THR A 22 -4.15 -12.80 9.23
N GLY A 23 -4.19 -13.66 8.21
CA GLY A 23 -5.14 -14.77 8.12
C GLY A 23 -5.66 -15.01 6.69
N GLY A 24 -6.26 -16.18 6.46
CA GLY A 24 -6.74 -16.63 5.14
C GLY A 24 -7.87 -15.78 4.55
N ILE A 25 -8.23 -16.03 3.29
CA ILE A 25 -9.40 -15.39 2.67
C ILE A 25 -10.67 -15.75 3.47
N ALA A 26 -11.61 -14.79 3.56
CA ALA A 26 -12.86 -14.92 4.32
C ALA A 26 -12.71 -15.15 5.84
N SER A 27 -11.52 -14.98 6.42
CA SER A 27 -11.30 -15.15 7.87
C SER A 27 -11.78 -13.98 8.74
N GLY A 28 -12.45 -12.97 8.16
CA GLY A 28 -13.01 -11.84 8.92
C GLY A 28 -12.03 -10.73 9.34
N LYS A 29 -10.80 -10.68 8.81
CA LYS A 29 -9.82 -9.62 9.15
C LYS A 29 -10.36 -8.21 8.97
N SER A 30 -11.02 -7.95 7.83
CA SER A 30 -11.61 -6.64 7.54
C SER A 30 -12.69 -6.25 8.55
N PHE A 31 -13.44 -7.22 9.08
CA PHE A 31 -14.40 -6.97 10.15
C PHE A 31 -13.69 -6.58 11.45
N VAL A 32 -12.65 -7.31 11.85
CA VAL A 32 -11.85 -6.94 13.03
C VAL A 32 -11.21 -5.56 12.88
N CYS A 33 -10.66 -5.23 11.70
CA CYS A 33 -10.13 -3.92 11.39
C CYS A 33 -11.19 -2.81 11.54
N GLN A 34 -12.41 -3.03 11.06
CA GLN A 34 -13.52 -2.07 11.23
C GLN A 34 -13.88 -1.85 12.71
N GLN A 35 -13.87 -2.90 13.51
CA GLN A 35 -14.12 -2.80 14.96
C GLN A 35 -13.01 -1.99 15.66
N LEU A 36 -11.75 -2.14 15.26
CA LEU A 36 -10.64 -1.35 15.79
C LEU A 36 -10.78 0.13 15.45
N VAL A 37 -11.16 0.45 14.20
CA VAL A 37 -11.46 1.82 13.79
C VAL A 37 -12.62 2.40 14.62
N ALA A 38 -13.70 1.62 14.80
CA ALA A 38 -14.83 2.04 15.63
C ALA A 38 -14.46 2.25 17.10
N ALA A 39 -13.45 1.52 17.60
CA ALA A 39 -12.86 1.71 18.93
C ALA A 39 -11.84 2.86 19.00
N GLY A 40 -11.69 3.66 17.94
CA GLY A 40 -10.81 4.82 17.89
C GLY A 40 -9.34 4.51 17.60
N GLN A 41 -9.03 3.30 17.13
CA GLN A 41 -7.66 2.93 16.73
C GLN A 41 -7.41 3.26 15.26
N GLU A 42 -6.18 3.65 14.94
CA GLU A 42 -5.75 3.81 13.56
C GLU A 42 -5.49 2.45 12.91
N VAL A 43 -6.00 2.27 11.68
CA VAL A 43 -5.80 1.06 10.90
C VAL A 43 -5.22 1.42 9.55
N PHE A 44 -4.10 0.79 9.21
CA PHE A 44 -3.49 0.84 7.90
C PHE A 44 -3.92 -0.37 7.06
N ASP A 45 -4.61 -0.11 5.94
CA ASP A 45 -5.07 -1.16 5.02
C ASP A 45 -4.07 -1.35 3.87
N CYS A 46 -3.21 -2.38 4.01
CA CYS A 46 -2.21 -2.71 3.01
C CYS A 46 -2.80 -3.03 1.63
N ASP A 47 -3.95 -3.69 1.56
CA ASP A 47 -4.57 -4.08 0.28
C ASP A 47 -5.06 -2.85 -0.47
N ARG A 48 -5.62 -1.87 0.26
CA ARG A 48 -6.06 -0.60 -0.34
C ARG A 48 -4.86 0.22 -0.82
N GLU A 49 -3.82 0.35 -0.01
CA GLU A 49 -2.65 1.15 -0.39
C GLU A 49 -1.89 0.52 -1.55
N ALA A 50 -1.71 -0.80 -1.58
CA ALA A 50 -1.11 -1.49 -2.72
C ALA A 50 -1.90 -1.25 -4.01
N LYS A 51 -3.24 -1.35 -3.95
CA LYS A 51 -4.14 -1.06 -5.07
C LYS A 51 -4.05 0.40 -5.55
N ARG A 52 -3.82 1.34 -4.64
CA ARG A 52 -3.63 2.76 -4.96
C ARG A 52 -2.30 2.98 -5.68
N ILE A 53 -1.21 2.49 -5.08
CA ILE A 53 0.15 2.60 -5.62
C ILE A 53 0.21 2.03 -7.04
N ILE A 54 -0.29 0.82 -7.27
CA ILE A 54 -0.29 0.19 -8.60
C ILE A 54 -1.05 1.02 -9.64
N ARG A 55 -2.09 1.78 -9.25
CA ARG A 55 -2.91 2.55 -10.20
C ARG A 55 -2.45 3.98 -10.39
N GLU A 56 -1.88 4.60 -9.38
CA GLU A 56 -1.67 6.05 -9.34
C GLU A 56 -0.18 6.42 -9.36
N ASP A 57 0.71 5.56 -8.87
CA ASP A 57 2.14 5.87 -8.84
C ASP A 57 2.77 5.66 -10.21
N GLU A 58 3.19 6.75 -10.84
CA GLU A 58 3.76 6.74 -12.19
C GLU A 58 5.04 5.91 -12.29
N SER A 59 5.88 5.92 -11.25
CA SER A 59 7.13 5.16 -11.22
C SER A 59 6.84 3.66 -11.23
N VAL A 60 5.91 3.22 -10.38
CA VAL A 60 5.46 1.83 -10.28
C VAL A 60 4.77 1.39 -11.57
N ARG A 61 3.92 2.24 -12.15
CA ARG A 61 3.26 1.93 -13.42
C ARG A 61 4.25 1.71 -14.55
N ARG A 62 5.28 2.56 -14.65
CA ARG A 62 6.34 2.44 -15.65
C ARG A 62 7.12 1.13 -15.47
N GLU A 63 7.53 0.80 -14.26
CA GLU A 63 8.27 -0.43 -13.97
C GLU A 63 7.42 -1.69 -14.22
N LEU A 64 6.16 -1.69 -13.79
CA LEU A 64 5.23 -2.79 -14.07
C LEU A 64 4.96 -2.96 -15.56
N THR A 65 4.84 -1.87 -16.32
CA THR A 65 4.66 -1.92 -17.78
C THR A 65 5.91 -2.47 -18.47
N ALA A 66 7.10 -2.09 -18.01
CA ALA A 66 8.35 -2.63 -18.53
C ALA A 66 8.50 -4.14 -18.25
N LEU A 67 8.00 -4.61 -17.10
CA LEU A 67 8.07 -6.02 -16.70
C LEU A 67 7.02 -6.91 -17.38
N VAL A 68 5.77 -6.43 -17.49
CA VAL A 68 4.63 -7.23 -17.95
C VAL A 68 4.31 -6.99 -19.44
N GLY A 69 4.60 -5.79 -19.94
CA GLY A 69 4.36 -5.37 -21.32
C GLY A 69 3.33 -4.24 -21.46
N ASN A 70 3.32 -3.63 -22.65
CA ASN A 70 2.53 -2.42 -22.97
C ASN A 70 1.00 -2.60 -22.89
N GLY A 71 0.50 -3.84 -22.80
CA GLY A 71 -0.93 -4.13 -22.63
C GLY A 71 -1.42 -4.11 -21.18
N LEU A 72 -0.55 -3.82 -20.20
CA LEU A 72 -0.90 -3.84 -18.78
C LEU A 72 -1.88 -2.72 -18.39
N TYR A 73 -1.78 -1.56 -19.02
CA TYR A 73 -2.70 -0.43 -18.83
C TYR A 73 -3.40 -0.13 -20.15
N ASP A 74 -4.70 0.18 -20.09
CA ASP A 74 -5.48 0.54 -21.28
C ASP A 74 -5.27 2.01 -21.69
N SER A 75 -5.97 2.44 -22.75
CA SER A 75 -5.90 3.82 -23.26
C SER A 75 -6.35 4.88 -22.25
N ASP A 76 -7.21 4.50 -21.29
CA ASP A 76 -7.68 5.37 -20.21
C ASP A 76 -6.74 5.31 -18.99
N GLY A 77 -5.62 4.59 -19.13
CA GLY A 77 -4.63 4.40 -18.09
C GLY A 77 -5.10 3.52 -16.95
N GLN A 78 -6.12 2.68 -17.14
CA GLN A 78 -6.61 1.74 -16.13
C GLN A 78 -5.88 0.40 -16.21
N LEU A 79 -5.65 -0.22 -15.06
CA LEU A 79 -4.99 -1.52 -14.97
C LEU A 79 -5.87 -2.63 -15.55
N VAL A 80 -5.36 -3.33 -16.57
CA VAL A 80 -5.99 -4.53 -17.15
C VAL A 80 -5.68 -5.75 -16.28
N LYS A 81 -6.52 -6.00 -15.27
CA LYS A 81 -6.29 -7.04 -14.25
C LYS A 81 -6.02 -8.44 -14.81
N THR A 82 -6.65 -8.79 -15.92
CA THR A 82 -6.50 -10.11 -16.56
C THR A 82 -5.10 -10.32 -17.11
N VAL A 83 -4.49 -9.29 -17.68
CA VAL A 83 -3.10 -9.32 -18.19
C VAL A 83 -2.13 -9.55 -17.04
N LEU A 84 -2.26 -8.78 -15.96
CA LEU A 84 -1.42 -8.93 -14.77
C LEU A 84 -1.58 -10.31 -14.12
N ALA A 85 -2.82 -10.78 -13.94
CA ALA A 85 -3.09 -12.09 -13.37
C ALA A 85 -2.51 -13.22 -14.22
N ALA A 86 -2.66 -13.15 -15.54
CA ALA A 86 -2.09 -14.14 -16.45
C ALA A 86 -0.55 -14.16 -16.37
N TRP A 87 0.10 -13.00 -16.27
CA TRP A 87 1.55 -12.90 -16.11
C TRP A 87 2.03 -13.54 -14.79
N ILE A 88 1.36 -13.23 -13.67
CA ILE A 88 1.67 -13.81 -12.35
C ILE A 88 1.48 -15.33 -12.35
N CYS A 89 0.35 -15.83 -12.87
CA CYS A 89 0.05 -17.26 -12.88
C CYS A 89 0.97 -18.07 -13.80
N ARG A 90 1.60 -17.44 -14.80
CA ARG A 90 2.63 -18.06 -15.63
C ARG A 90 4.01 -18.13 -14.97
N GLY A 91 4.20 -17.48 -13.81
CA GLY A 91 5.47 -17.52 -13.07
C GLY A 91 6.47 -16.41 -13.40
N GLY A 92 6.05 -15.39 -14.17
CA GLY A 92 6.91 -14.24 -14.48
C GLY A 92 8.10 -14.52 -15.40
N GLU A 93 8.05 -15.61 -16.18
CA GLU A 93 9.05 -15.88 -17.21
C GLU A 93 8.88 -14.89 -18.37
N CYS A 94 9.94 -14.11 -18.62
CA CYS A 94 10.08 -13.17 -19.73
C CYS A 94 10.36 -13.89 -21.04
#